data_AF-A0A662U3K0-F1
#
_entry.id   AF-A0A662U3K0-F1
#
_cell.length_a   1.000
_cell.length_b   1.000
_cell.length_c   1.000
_cell.angle_alpha   90.00
_cell.angle_beta   90.00
_cell.angle_gamma   90.00
#
_symmetry.space_group_name_H-M   'P 1'
#
loop_
_entity.id
_entity.type
_entity.pdbx_description
1 polymer ?
#
loop_
_entity_poly.entity_id
_entity_poly.type
_entity_poly.pdbx_seq_one_letter_code
_entity_poly.pdbx_strand_id
1 'polypeptide(L)'
;MEEASRLAKDLRVLWKNYVLQSLLATISIFIVLLFLSLQHAVVIASIGATTFIIFTMPNSIAAKPKNVIGGHLIGFVCGAISTLMPHSSFLITITIYSLAVGLSILIMVIMDLIHPPASGTALGTAITGFTYEALIAIIISTILLSAIKHVLKPYLKDLIR
;
A
#
# COMPACT_ATOMS: atom_id res chain seq x y z
N MET A 1 -16.92 -21.98 -13.22
CA MET A 1 -16.46 -23.39 -13.20
C MET A 1 -15.02 -23.52 -13.74
N GLU A 2 -14.67 -22.82 -14.82
CA GLU A 2 -13.31 -22.81 -15.37
C GLU A 2 -12.27 -22.14 -14.46
N GLU A 3 -12.64 -21.04 -13.81
CA GLU A 3 -11.76 -20.27 -12.91
C GLU A 3 -11.36 -21.05 -11.64
N ALA A 4 -12.32 -21.75 -11.02
CA ALA A 4 -12.07 -22.61 -9.86
C ALA A 4 -11.15 -23.80 -10.19
N SER A 5 -11.26 -24.34 -11.41
CA SER A 5 -10.38 -25.41 -11.91
C SER A 5 -8.95 -24.91 -12.12
N ARG A 6 -8.78 -23.69 -12.65
CA ARG A 6 -7.48 -23.03 -12.82
C ARG A 6 -6.82 -22.75 -11.48
N LEU A 7 -7.55 -22.18 -10.52
CA LEU A 7 -7.04 -21.90 -9.18
C LEU A 7 -6.56 -23.17 -8.48
N ALA A 8 -7.33 -24.26 -8.53
CA ALA A 8 -6.93 -25.53 -7.94
C ALA A 8 -5.65 -26.11 -8.56
N LYS A 9 -5.47 -25.94 -9.88
CA LYS A 9 -4.28 -26.36 -10.61
C LYS A 9 -3.06 -25.52 -10.23
N ASP A 10 -3.20 -24.20 -10.20
CA ASP A 10 -2.13 -23.27 -9.82
C ASP A 10 -1.72 -23.46 -8.37
N LEU A 11 -2.68 -23.66 -7.46
CA LEU A 11 -2.41 -23.96 -6.05
C LEU A 11 -1.56 -25.23 -5.93
N ARG A 12 -1.92 -26.31 -6.63
CA ARG A 12 -1.19 -27.58 -6.57
C ARG A 12 0.25 -27.47 -7.10
N VAL A 13 0.50 -26.61 -8.09
CA VAL A 13 1.83 -26.42 -8.69
C VAL A 13 2.68 -25.44 -7.88
N LEU A 14 2.07 -24.36 -7.37
CA LEU A 14 2.76 -23.24 -6.73
C LEU A 14 2.66 -23.24 -5.20
N TRP A 15 2.06 -24.25 -4.55
CA TRP A 15 1.79 -24.25 -3.10
C TRP A 15 3.01 -23.87 -2.24
N LYS A 16 4.21 -24.35 -2.61
CA LYS A 16 5.46 -23.98 -1.91
C LYS A 16 5.72 -22.47 -1.94
N ASN A 17 5.44 -21.83 -3.07
CA ASN A 17 5.59 -20.37 -3.23
C ASN A 17 4.49 -19.63 -2.47
N TYR A 18 3.24 -20.13 -2.45
CA TYR A 18 2.18 -19.55 -1.62
C TYR A 18 2.59 -19.52 -0.14
N VAL A 19 3.05 -20.66 0.40
CA VAL A 19 3.49 -20.76 1.80
C VAL A 19 4.71 -19.88 2.05
N LEU A 20 5.75 -19.99 1.22
CA LEU A 20 6.98 -19.23 1.38
C LEU A 20 6.73 -17.71 1.30
N GLN A 21 6.00 -17.23 0.29
CA GLN A 21 5.72 -15.80 0.11
C GLN A 21 4.80 -15.26 1.21
N SER A 22 3.88 -16.07 1.74
CA SER A 22 3.07 -15.68 2.91
C SER A 22 3.91 -15.57 4.19
N LEU A 23 4.88 -16.47 4.40
CA LEU A 23 5.82 -16.37 5.52
C LEU A 23 6.74 -15.16 5.38
N LEU A 24 7.28 -14.92 4.19
CA LEU A 24 8.10 -13.73 3.91
C LEU A 24 7.30 -12.44 4.08
N ALA A 25 6.03 -12.40 3.65
CA ALA A 25 5.13 -11.28 3.88
C ALA A 25 4.91 -11.04 5.37
N THR A 26 4.68 -12.11 6.15
CA THR A 26 4.50 -12.06 7.61
C THR A 26 5.72 -11.47 8.29
N ILE A 27 6.92 -11.94 7.95
CA ILE A 27 8.18 -11.41 8.51
C ILE A 27 8.37 -9.94 8.11
N SER A 28 8.08 -9.61 6.85
CA SER A 28 8.25 -8.24 6.34
C SER A 28 7.32 -7.25 7.03
N ILE A 29 6.02 -7.57 7.14
CA ILE A 29 5.07 -6.68 7.81
C ILE A 29 5.35 -6.63 9.32
N PHE A 30 5.80 -7.73 9.94
CA PHE A 30 6.22 -7.73 11.34
C PHE A 30 7.34 -6.71 11.57
N ILE A 31 8.41 -6.75 10.76
CA ILE A 31 9.52 -5.79 10.87
C ILE A 31 9.02 -4.35 10.66
N VAL A 32 8.17 -4.12 9.66
CA VAL A 32 7.59 -2.80 9.40
C VAL A 32 6.79 -2.30 10.61
N LEU A 33 5.93 -3.16 11.19
CA LEU A 33 5.07 -2.81 12.33
C LEU A 33 5.86 -2.47 13.60
N LEU A 34 7.10 -2.93 13.77
CA LEU A 34 7.95 -2.53 14.90
C LEU A 34 8.24 -1.01 14.91
N PHE A 35 8.13 -0.35 13.75
CA PHE A 35 8.38 1.07 13.59
C PHE A 35 7.10 1.90 13.42
N LEU A 36 5.91 1.28 13.38
CA LEU A 36 4.64 1.98 13.17
C LEU A 36 3.86 2.12 14.47
N SER A 37 3.46 3.37 14.76
CA SER A 37 2.48 3.64 15.82
C SER A 37 1.09 3.18 15.39
N LEU A 38 0.40 2.43 16.26
CA LEU A 38 -0.97 1.96 16.06
C LEU A 38 -2.00 3.10 15.92
N GLN A 39 -1.62 4.34 16.23
CA GLN A 39 -2.48 5.53 16.09
C GLN A 39 -2.85 5.81 14.62
N HIS A 40 -2.09 5.30 13.65
CA HIS A 40 -2.35 5.48 12.22
C HIS A 40 -2.88 4.20 11.56
N ALA A 41 -3.93 3.59 12.15
CA ALA A 41 -4.46 2.29 11.74
C ALA A 41 -4.80 2.17 10.24
N VAL A 42 -5.34 3.23 9.62
CA VAL A 42 -5.66 3.24 8.17
C VAL A 42 -4.39 3.23 7.31
N VAL A 43 -3.33 3.92 7.75
CA VAL A 43 -2.02 3.89 7.09
C VAL A 43 -1.38 2.51 7.25
N ILE A 44 -1.48 1.91 8.43
CA ILE A 44 -1.03 0.52 8.66
C ILE A 44 -1.75 -0.45 7.72
N ALA A 45 -3.07 -0.34 7.59
CA ALA A 45 -3.85 -1.17 6.68
C ALA A 45 -3.41 -0.98 5.21
N SER A 46 -3.11 0.27 4.82
CA SER A 46 -2.55 0.60 3.51
C SER A 46 -1.20 -0.09 3.27
N ILE A 47 -0.28 -0.05 4.24
CA ILE A 47 1.02 -0.75 4.18
C ILE A 47 0.86 -2.28 4.17
N GLY A 48 -0.14 -2.82 4.86
CA GLY A 48 -0.54 -4.22 4.76
C GLY A 48 -0.95 -4.61 3.34
N ALA A 49 -1.77 -3.79 2.67
CA ALA A 49 -2.15 -3.99 1.28
C ALA A 49 -0.95 -3.86 0.31
N THR A 50 -0.01 -2.95 0.58
CA THR A 50 1.27 -2.86 -0.14
C THR A 50 2.07 -4.15 -0.04
N THR A 51 2.18 -4.68 1.18
CA THR A 51 2.84 -5.97 1.44
C THR A 51 2.16 -7.09 0.66
N PHE A 52 0.83 -7.15 0.67
CA PHE A 52 0.07 -8.10 -0.13
C PHE A 52 0.44 -8.02 -1.62
N ILE A 53 0.44 -6.82 -2.23
CA ILE A 53 0.78 -6.67 -3.65
C ILE A 53 2.21 -7.13 -3.94
N ILE A 54 3.18 -6.74 -3.09
CA ILE A 54 4.60 -7.09 -3.27
C ILE A 54 4.80 -8.61 -3.26
N PHE A 55 4.12 -9.32 -2.36
CA PHE A 55 4.29 -10.77 -2.19
C PHE A 55 3.32 -11.63 -2.98
N THR A 56 2.26 -11.07 -3.58
CA THR A 56 1.33 -11.87 -4.42
C THR A 56 1.49 -11.57 -5.90
N MET A 57 1.87 -10.35 -6.26
CA MET A 57 2.01 -9.88 -7.64
C MET A 57 3.31 -9.06 -7.81
N PRO A 58 4.49 -9.64 -7.48
CA PRO A 58 5.78 -8.95 -7.49
C PRO A 58 6.12 -8.30 -8.85
N ASN A 59 5.63 -8.83 -9.97
CA ASN A 59 5.93 -8.29 -11.30
C ASN A 59 4.91 -7.26 -11.79
N SER A 60 3.84 -6.99 -11.01
CA SER A 60 2.86 -5.98 -11.36
C SER A 60 3.45 -4.57 -11.39
N ILE A 61 2.80 -3.68 -12.16
CA ILE A 61 3.13 -2.25 -12.19
C ILE A 61 3.04 -1.65 -10.79
N ALA A 62 2.00 -2.01 -10.03
CA ALA A 62 1.76 -1.53 -8.68
C ALA A 62 2.86 -1.95 -7.68
N ALA A 63 3.54 -3.08 -7.90
CA ALA A 63 4.63 -3.52 -7.03
C ALA A 63 5.96 -2.83 -7.33
N LYS A 64 6.11 -2.06 -8.42
CA LYS A 64 7.40 -1.43 -8.77
C LYS A 64 7.85 -0.48 -7.64
N PRO A 65 9.13 -0.50 -7.21
CA PRO A 65 9.62 0.36 -6.14
C PRO A 65 9.28 1.85 -6.32
N LYS A 66 9.40 2.36 -7.56
CA LYS A 66 9.02 3.75 -7.88
C LYS A 66 7.55 4.03 -7.56
N ASN A 67 6.65 3.09 -7.87
CA ASN A 67 5.21 3.23 -7.66
C ASN A 67 4.85 3.09 -6.18
N VAL A 68 5.47 2.15 -5.47
CA VAL A 68 5.25 1.99 -4.02
C VAL A 68 5.63 3.28 -3.29
N ILE A 69 6.87 3.75 -3.47
CA ILE A 69 7.36 4.95 -2.77
C ILE A 69 6.60 6.20 -3.26
N GLY A 70 6.56 6.42 -4.57
CA GLY A 70 5.94 7.61 -5.16
C GLY A 70 4.43 7.68 -4.92
N GLY A 71 3.74 6.55 -5.02
CA GLY A 71 2.31 6.47 -4.76
C GLY A 71 1.98 6.85 -3.32
N HIS A 72 2.65 6.25 -2.32
CA HIS A 72 2.43 6.59 -0.92
C HIS A 72 2.77 8.05 -0.59
N LEU A 73 3.81 8.63 -1.22
CA LEU A 73 4.11 10.05 -1.09
C LEU A 73 3.00 10.93 -1.67
N ILE A 74 2.48 10.61 -2.86
CA ILE A 74 1.33 11.30 -3.44
C ILE A 74 0.12 11.20 -2.51
N GLY A 75 -0.17 9.99 -2.02
CA GLY A 75 -1.27 9.74 -1.09
C GLY A 75 -1.14 10.60 0.17
N PHE A 76 0.01 10.57 0.81
CA PHE A 76 0.28 11.38 2.01
C PHE A 76 0.13 12.88 1.72
N VAL A 77 0.69 13.39 0.63
CA VAL A 77 0.58 14.82 0.27
C VAL A 77 -0.87 15.23 0.03
N CYS A 78 -1.65 14.44 -0.71
CA CYS A 78 -3.07 14.71 -0.93
C CYS A 78 -3.86 14.71 0.38
N GLY A 79 -3.60 13.74 1.25
CA GLY A 79 -4.20 13.68 2.58
C GLY A 79 -3.79 14.87 3.45
N ALA A 80 -2.51 15.24 3.46
CA ALA A 80 -1.99 16.38 4.24
C ALA A 80 -2.59 17.71 3.77
N ILE A 81 -2.70 17.95 2.46
CA ILE A 81 -3.35 19.16 1.91
C ILE A 81 -4.81 19.24 2.38
N SER A 82 -5.51 18.11 2.47
CA SER A 82 -6.90 18.07 2.93
C SER A 82 -7.07 18.56 4.37
N THR A 83 -6.05 18.40 5.21
CA THR A 83 -6.05 18.85 6.62
C THR A 83 -5.98 20.37 6.78
N LEU A 84 -5.60 21.09 5.72
CA LEU A 84 -5.61 22.56 5.70
C LEU A 84 -7.02 23.14 5.58
N MET A 85 -8.00 22.31 5.21
CA MET A 85 -9.39 22.74 5.06
C MET A 85 -10.17 22.57 6.38
N PRO A 86 -11.02 23.54 6.74
CA PRO A 86 -11.77 23.48 7.99
C PRO A 86 -12.87 22.41 7.97
N HIS A 87 -12.88 21.55 9.00
CA HIS A 87 -13.88 20.50 9.22
C HIS A 87 -15.13 21.04 9.93
N SER A 88 -15.88 21.92 9.27
CA SER A 88 -17.01 22.65 9.88
C SER A 88 -18.32 21.87 9.97
N SER A 89 -18.48 20.81 9.16
CA SER A 89 -19.63 19.91 9.22
C SER A 89 -19.26 18.50 8.79
N PHE A 90 -20.11 17.53 9.11
CA PHE A 90 -19.95 16.14 8.68
C PHE A 90 -19.87 16.04 7.15
N LEU A 91 -20.78 16.69 6.42
CA LEU A 91 -20.80 16.66 4.96
C LEU A 91 -19.51 17.23 4.37
N ILE A 92 -19.05 18.38 4.86
CA ILE A 92 -17.80 19.00 4.40
C ILE A 92 -16.61 18.08 4.67
N THR A 93 -16.56 17.44 5.83
CA THR A 93 -15.48 16.50 6.19
C THR A 93 -15.44 15.30 5.26
N ILE A 94 -16.57 14.67 4.97
CA ILE A 94 -16.65 13.55 4.03
C ILE A 94 -16.27 13.99 2.61
N THR A 95 -16.67 15.20 2.19
CA THR A 95 -16.25 15.75 0.90
C THR A 95 -14.73 15.94 0.83
N ILE A 96 -14.11 16.51 1.87
CA ILE A 96 -12.66 16.69 1.95
C ILE A 96 -11.92 15.35 1.86
N TYR A 97 -12.35 14.34 2.61
CA TYR A 97 -11.75 13.00 2.57
C TYR A 97 -11.91 12.34 1.20
N SER A 98 -13.09 12.46 0.60
CA SER A 98 -13.36 11.91 -0.74
C SER A 98 -12.50 12.61 -1.81
N LEU A 99 -12.31 13.92 -1.69
CA LEU A 99 -11.43 14.70 -2.57
C LEU A 99 -9.97 14.30 -2.41
N ALA A 100 -9.48 14.08 -1.18
CA ALA A 100 -8.11 13.63 -0.93
C ALA A 100 -7.82 12.29 -1.64
N VAL A 101 -8.74 11.34 -1.52
CA VAL A 101 -8.64 10.02 -2.20
C VAL A 101 -8.70 10.19 -3.71
N GLY A 102 -9.72 10.90 -4.24
CA GLY A 102 -9.88 11.11 -5.67
C GLY A 102 -8.69 11.83 -6.31
N LEU A 103 -8.15 12.86 -5.65
CA LEU A 103 -6.98 13.58 -6.11
C LEU A 103 -5.72 12.70 -6.09
N SER A 104 -5.55 11.87 -5.06
CA SER A 104 -4.43 10.91 -5.02
C SER A 104 -4.46 9.94 -6.20
N ILE A 105 -5.64 9.45 -6.57
CA ILE A 105 -5.82 8.57 -7.73
C ILE A 105 -5.47 9.31 -9.02
N LEU A 106 -6.01 10.51 -9.21
CA LEU A 106 -5.76 11.33 -10.39
C LEU A 106 -4.26 11.61 -10.58
N ILE A 107 -3.57 12.06 -9.52
CA ILE A 107 -2.14 12.39 -9.58
C ILE A 107 -1.30 11.14 -9.83
N MET A 108 -1.60 10.01 -9.15
CA MET A 108 -0.88 8.75 -9.40
C MET A 108 -1.00 8.27 -10.84
N VAL A 109 -2.18 8.42 -11.46
CA VAL A 109 -2.40 8.06 -12.87
C VAL A 109 -1.63 8.99 -13.80
N ILE A 110 -1.70 10.31 -13.58
CA ILE A 110 -0.98 11.31 -14.41
C ILE A 110 0.54 11.10 -14.33
N MET A 111 1.07 10.76 -13.16
CA MET A 111 2.51 10.63 -12.93
C MET A 111 3.09 9.23 -13.23
N ASP A 112 2.27 8.25 -13.67
CA ASP A 112 2.68 6.84 -13.82
C ASP A 112 3.27 6.25 -12.51
N LEU A 113 2.68 6.63 -11.38
CA LEU A 113 3.04 6.18 -10.02
C LEU A 113 1.89 5.39 -9.38
N ILE A 114 1.22 4.58 -10.20
CA ILE A 114 0.01 3.82 -9.82
C ILE A 114 0.35 2.81 -8.72
N HIS A 115 -0.14 3.06 -7.51
CA HIS A 115 -0.07 2.15 -6.38
C HIS A 115 -1.37 2.24 -5.56
N PRO A 116 -2.37 1.38 -5.85
CA PRO A 116 -3.70 1.48 -5.25
C PRO A 116 -3.73 1.59 -3.72
N PRO A 117 -2.89 0.87 -2.95
CA PRO A 117 -2.86 1.02 -1.49
C PRO A 117 -2.62 2.45 -1.02
N ALA A 118 -1.87 3.26 -1.77
CA ALA A 118 -1.58 4.65 -1.40
C ALA A 118 -2.81 5.56 -1.35
N SER A 119 -3.90 5.22 -2.05
CA SER A 119 -5.18 5.92 -1.90
C SER A 119 -5.73 5.78 -0.47
N GLY A 120 -5.49 4.63 0.18
CA GLY A 120 -5.76 4.42 1.60
C GLY A 120 -4.84 5.23 2.51
N THR A 121 -3.59 5.47 2.11
CA THR A 121 -2.69 6.41 2.82
C THR A 121 -3.23 7.84 2.75
N ALA A 122 -3.79 8.25 1.61
CA ALA A 122 -4.44 9.56 1.48
C ALA A 122 -5.62 9.72 2.45
N LEU A 123 -6.51 8.72 2.49
CA LEU A 123 -7.62 8.71 3.43
C LEU A 123 -7.13 8.70 4.89
N GLY A 124 -6.17 7.83 5.21
CA GLY A 124 -5.63 7.72 6.56
C GLY A 124 -5.02 9.03 7.05
N THR A 125 -4.23 9.69 6.21
CA THR A 125 -3.61 10.99 6.52
C THR A 125 -4.66 12.10 6.64
N ALA A 126 -5.70 12.09 5.79
CA ALA A 126 -6.81 13.04 5.89
C ALA A 126 -7.58 12.90 7.21
N ILE A 127 -7.78 11.67 7.69
CA ILE A 127 -8.46 11.39 8.96
C ILE A 127 -7.59 11.74 10.17
N THR A 128 -6.33 11.30 10.18
CA THR A 128 -5.47 11.44 11.37
C THR A 128 -4.76 12.78 11.45
N GLY A 129 -4.72 13.54 10.36
CA GLY A 129 -3.92 14.76 10.27
C GLY A 129 -2.50 14.51 9.77
N PHE A 130 -1.83 15.60 9.39
CA PHE A 130 -0.41 15.60 9.06
C PHE A 130 0.43 15.48 10.34
N THR A 131 1.29 14.46 10.40
CA THR A 131 2.32 14.33 11.43
C THR A 131 3.65 13.92 10.82
N TYR A 132 4.76 14.42 11.39
CA TYR A 132 6.11 14.01 10.96
C TYR A 132 6.35 12.53 11.21
N GLU A 133 5.77 11.98 12.28
CA GLU A 133 5.84 10.57 12.63
C GLU A 133 5.21 9.68 11.55
N ALA A 134 4.02 10.04 11.04
CA ALA A 134 3.36 9.31 9.96
C ALA A 134 4.17 9.39 8.66
N LEU A 135 4.71 10.57 8.32
CA LEU A 135 5.55 10.74 7.12
C LEU A 135 6.81 9.85 7.18
N ILE A 136 7.54 9.89 8.30
CA ILE A 136 8.74 9.08 8.52
C ILE A 136 8.39 7.60 8.47
N ALA A 137 7.29 7.18 9.12
CA ALA A 137 6.84 5.79 9.11
C ALA A 137 6.51 5.30 7.69
N ILE A 138 5.82 6.12 6.88
CA ILE A 138 5.50 5.80 5.48
C ILE A 138 6.79 5.67 4.66
N ILE A 139 7.72 6.61 4.78
CA ILE A 139 8.99 6.58 4.03
C ILE A 139 9.81 5.34 4.41
N ILE A 140 9.99 5.07 5.70
CA ILE A 140 10.75 3.90 6.17
C ILE A 140 10.08 2.61 5.69
N SER A 141 8.76 2.49 5.84
CA SER A 141 8.01 1.29 5.42
C SER A 141 8.14 1.01 3.93
N THR A 142 7.94 2.04 3.11
CA THR A 142 7.95 1.90 1.65
C THR A 142 9.35 1.62 1.11
N ILE A 143 10.38 2.23 1.69
CA ILE A 143 11.79 1.92 1.37
C ILE A 143 12.12 0.49 1.80
N LEU A 144 11.79 0.11 3.04
CA LEU A 144 12.06 -1.23 3.57
C LEU A 144 11.38 -2.31 2.73
N LEU A 145 10.08 -2.18 2.45
CA LEU A 145 9.34 -3.12 1.62
C LEU A 145 9.88 -3.17 0.17
N SER A 146 10.25 -2.03 -0.39
CA SER A 146 10.86 -1.97 -1.74
C SER A 146 12.24 -2.65 -1.77
N ALA A 147 13.05 -2.49 -0.72
CA ALA A 147 14.35 -3.13 -0.57
C ALA A 147 14.19 -4.65 -0.39
N ILE A 148 13.29 -5.08 0.50
CA ILE A 148 12.93 -6.49 0.70
C ILE A 148 12.49 -7.12 -0.63
N LYS A 149 11.58 -6.45 -1.36
CA LYS A 149 11.15 -6.91 -2.69
C LYS A 149 12.35 -7.08 -3.62
N HIS A 150 13.24 -6.09 -3.68
CA HIS A 150 14.39 -6.11 -4.57
C HIS A 150 15.31 -7.31 -4.29
N VAL A 151 15.61 -7.55 -3.01
CA VAL A 151 16.44 -8.69 -2.56
C VAL A 151 15.74 -10.03 -2.82
N LEU A 152 14.44 -10.12 -2.52
CA LEU A 152 13.68 -11.36 -2.64
C LEU A 152 13.21 -11.65 -4.06
N LYS A 153 13.36 -10.71 -5.01
CA LYS A 153 12.89 -10.82 -6.40
C LYS A 153 13.19 -12.19 -7.06
N PRO A 154 14.36 -12.82 -6.89
CA PRO A 154 14.64 -14.14 -7.47
C PRO A 154 13.75 -15.28 -6.94
N TYR A 155 13.19 -15.12 -5.75
CA TYR A 155 12.37 -16.12 -5.06
C TYR A 155 10.86 -15.84 -5.17
N LEU A 156 10.46 -14.66 -5.62
CA LEU A 156 9.06 -14.27 -5.74
C LEU A 156 8.48 -14.66 -7.11
N LYS A 157 7.28 -15.24 -7.11
CA LYS A 157 6.46 -15.53 -8.29
C LYS A 157 5.10 -14.88 -8.16
N ASP A 158 4.51 -14.51 -9.29
CA ASP A 158 3.12 -14.06 -9.31
C ASP A 158 2.20 -15.24 -8.94
N LEU A 159 1.45 -15.06 -7.84
CA LEU A 159 0.52 -16.04 -7.27
C LEU A 159 -0.92 -15.83 -7.75
N ILE A 160 -1.20 -14.66 -8.29
CA ILE A 160 -2.50 -14.26 -8.83
C ILE A 160 -2.22 -13.82 -10.27
N ARG A 161 -2.90 -14.45 -11.22
CA ARG A 161 -2.73 -14.23 -12.67
C ARG A 161 -4.02 -13.75 -13.29
#